data_AF-A0AAW5LTM3-F1
#
_entry.id   AF-A0AAW5LTM3-F1
#
_cell.length_a   1.000
_cell.length_b   1.000
_cell.length_c   1.000
_cell.angle_alpha   90.00
_cell.angle_beta   90.00
_cell.angle_gamma   90.00
#
_symmetry.space_group_name_H-M   'P 1'
#
loop_
_entity.id
_entity.type
_entity.pdbx_description
1 polymer ?
#
loop_
_entity_poly.entity_id
_entity_poly.type
_entity_poly.pdbx_seq_one_letter_code
_entity_poly.pdbx_strand_id
1 'polypeptide(L)'
;MAKRIHDSYTGSLSASRYFEIVFEDTGYKFTISQSVGSSRWENLGEGDSRFEMFQDGLKRYGLEYEYNPKTKTYALRPSVQNEVKYYISTKINANNLKIEEDASEGYTWIQGFGDFEENSKYQDAFLQVKYVHPLADVIGMREAPPVIDGRITKENTMKARLEEVIDNSIKVSLSLDFIALREDFPSAIPKVGDVVPIRDDVTDVFDSVRIIEVTTTRDVNNEIIKQDVVLGEFRRRDRYRKSANKASKAINQIESSGGLGGLGGGLAKTITNVTSKVDALNYSTRDIIDMANSLNANAEGISAGDDTNRVYFNSDGSIQKSNDGGETKQTIIDSNGINEDALPKVSESQNGLMLKDDKKKLNQLEVAKQLTTEQVDNINKVPVINEKQTNLEDAFKGFVGVTDWLSYANSVASGVQANTMYASSDGLKCELKEVRIGVTGLTPVVRYKTITYNLRNFKLGEQVAQLPSGFLTKTQVFPAFGNGNMSSYRIEITKDGKMMVHGGSNDKTLTTNRYWIYGQHTWIE
;
A
#
# COMPACT_ATOMS: atom_id res chain seq x y z
N MET A 1 23.98 31.96 -29.00
CA MET A 1 23.37 31.12 -27.95
C MET A 1 24.36 30.60 -26.90
N ALA A 2 25.65 30.97 -26.90
CA ALA A 2 26.62 30.48 -25.92
C ALA A 2 26.64 31.25 -24.58
N LYS A 3 25.69 32.17 -24.36
CA LYS A 3 25.56 32.94 -23.11
C LYS A 3 24.63 32.19 -22.15
N ARG A 4 24.78 32.46 -20.85
CA ARG A 4 23.90 31.93 -19.78
C ARG A 4 22.86 32.98 -19.36
N ILE A 5 21.81 32.54 -18.68
CA ILE A 5 20.80 33.41 -18.06
C ILE A 5 20.94 33.27 -16.54
N HIS A 6 21.21 34.37 -15.85
CA HIS A 6 21.42 34.36 -14.40
C HIS A 6 20.16 34.68 -13.60
N ASP A 7 19.23 35.42 -14.19
CA ASP A 7 17.94 35.72 -13.57
C ASP A 7 17.10 34.43 -13.41
N SER A 8 16.23 34.45 -12.41
CA SER A 8 15.30 33.35 -12.12
C SER A 8 13.88 33.77 -12.51
N TYR A 9 13.20 32.94 -13.28
CA TYR A 9 11.82 33.14 -13.69
C TYR A 9 10.95 31.97 -13.21
N THR A 10 9.92 32.28 -12.43
CA THR A 10 8.94 31.30 -11.93
C THR A 10 7.53 31.78 -12.26
N GLY A 11 6.69 30.88 -12.77
CA GLY A 11 5.30 31.15 -13.13
C GLY A 11 4.90 30.63 -14.51
N SER A 12 3.68 30.96 -14.94
CA SER A 12 3.16 30.59 -16.27
C SER A 12 3.73 31.49 -17.35
N LEU A 13 4.51 30.92 -18.28
CA LEU A 13 5.09 31.64 -19.41
C LEU A 13 4.45 31.16 -20.72
N SER A 14 4.05 32.11 -21.56
CA SER A 14 3.73 31.81 -22.97
C SER A 14 5.00 31.42 -23.74
N ALA A 15 4.85 30.65 -24.81
CA ALA A 15 5.98 30.29 -25.67
C ALA A 15 6.74 31.53 -26.17
N SER A 16 6.01 32.59 -26.58
CA SER A 16 6.60 33.85 -27.01
C SER A 16 7.47 34.48 -25.93
N ARG A 17 6.95 34.61 -24.70
CA ARG A 17 7.70 35.22 -23.60
C ARG A 17 8.92 34.38 -23.22
N TYR A 18 8.78 33.06 -23.23
CA TYR A 18 9.89 32.16 -22.97
C TYR A 18 11.02 32.33 -24.00
N PHE A 19 10.70 32.30 -25.29
CA PHE A 19 11.72 32.44 -26.34
C PHE A 19 12.27 33.86 -26.45
N GLU A 20 11.53 34.90 -26.07
CA GLU A 20 12.08 36.25 -25.88
C GLU A 20 13.26 36.22 -24.90
N ILE A 21 13.05 35.63 -23.71
CA ILE A 21 14.08 35.50 -22.68
C ILE A 21 15.28 34.72 -23.22
N VAL A 22 15.04 33.58 -23.92
CA VAL A 22 16.12 32.73 -24.48
C VAL A 22 16.93 33.44 -25.58
N PHE A 23 16.30 34.29 -26.39
CA PHE A 23 16.94 34.95 -27.53
C PHE A 23 17.47 36.35 -27.25
N GLU A 24 17.10 36.94 -26.11
CA GLU A 24 17.56 38.26 -25.66
C GLU A 24 19.09 38.40 -25.72
N ASP A 25 19.59 39.50 -26.31
CA ASP A 25 21.02 39.81 -26.45
C ASP A 25 21.89 38.71 -27.10
N THR A 26 21.27 37.79 -27.85
CA THR A 26 22.00 36.73 -28.57
C THR A 26 22.37 37.12 -30.01
N GLY A 27 21.71 38.15 -30.57
CA GLY A 27 21.82 38.53 -31.98
C GLY A 27 21.09 37.59 -32.96
N TYR A 28 20.39 36.57 -32.45
CA TYR A 28 19.49 35.72 -33.22
C TYR A 28 18.05 36.20 -33.06
N LYS A 29 17.23 35.90 -34.07
CA LYS A 29 15.79 36.19 -34.06
C LYS A 29 15.01 34.88 -34.00
N PHE A 30 13.76 34.96 -33.57
CA PHE A 30 12.83 33.83 -33.66
C PHE A 30 11.46 34.28 -34.16
N THR A 31 10.71 33.35 -34.74
CA THR A 31 9.30 33.50 -35.07
C THR A 31 8.56 32.25 -34.62
N ILE A 32 7.30 32.41 -34.20
CA ILE A 32 6.43 31.27 -33.83
C ILE A 32 5.27 31.28 -34.81
N SER A 33 5.12 30.20 -35.58
CA SER A 33 4.14 30.13 -36.68
C SER A 33 2.69 29.91 -36.22
N GLN A 34 2.47 29.41 -35.01
CA GLN A 34 1.13 29.10 -34.48
C GLN A 34 1.04 29.45 -32.98
N SER A 35 -0.16 29.74 -32.50
CA SER A 35 -0.39 29.97 -31.08
C SER A 35 -0.19 28.67 -30.30
N VAL A 36 0.68 28.69 -29.29
CA VAL A 36 0.94 27.57 -28.39
C VAL A 36 0.52 27.96 -26.98
N GLY A 37 -0.05 27.00 -26.24
CA GLY A 37 -0.43 27.20 -24.85
C GLY A 37 0.74 27.59 -23.95
N SER A 38 0.43 28.29 -22.86
CA SER A 38 1.42 28.62 -21.82
C SER A 38 1.81 27.39 -21.02
N SER A 39 3.02 27.39 -20.48
CA SER A 39 3.51 26.36 -19.56
C SER A 39 4.07 27.00 -18.30
N ARG A 40 3.83 26.38 -17.14
CA ARG A 40 4.40 26.81 -15.86
C ARG A 40 5.86 26.38 -15.74
N TRP A 41 6.74 27.30 -15.40
CA TRP A 41 8.16 27.07 -15.15
C TRP A 41 8.51 27.44 -13.72
N GLU A 42 9.53 26.79 -13.17
CA GLU A 42 10.03 27.05 -11.82
C GLU A 42 11.55 27.13 -11.87
N ASN A 43 12.10 28.16 -11.24
CA ASN A 43 13.54 28.44 -11.20
C ASN A 43 14.17 28.37 -12.60
N LEU A 44 13.48 28.93 -13.60
CA LEU A 44 13.96 28.96 -14.98
C LEU A 44 15.11 29.97 -15.07
N GLY A 45 16.25 29.56 -15.63
CA GLY A 45 17.47 30.37 -15.62
C GLY A 45 18.44 29.88 -14.53
N GLU A 46 18.95 30.79 -13.69
CA GLU A 46 19.89 30.48 -12.58
C GLU A 46 21.26 29.94 -13.04
N GLY A 47 21.76 30.48 -14.13
CA GLY A 47 23.02 30.08 -14.74
C GLY A 47 22.85 29.07 -15.87
N ASP A 48 21.64 28.68 -16.26
CA ASP A 48 21.41 27.79 -17.41
C ASP A 48 21.96 28.35 -18.72
N SER A 49 22.44 27.46 -19.60
CA SER A 49 22.83 27.85 -20.97
C SER A 49 21.58 28.18 -21.79
N ARG A 50 21.62 29.28 -22.54
CA ARG A 50 20.53 29.62 -23.47
C ARG A 50 20.25 28.53 -24.50
N PHE A 51 21.26 27.73 -24.87
CA PHE A 51 21.06 26.60 -25.76
C PHE A 51 20.29 25.45 -25.10
N GLU A 52 20.57 25.15 -23.83
CA GLU A 52 19.83 24.13 -23.08
C GLU A 52 18.39 24.58 -22.86
N MET A 53 18.20 25.84 -22.45
CA MET A 53 16.86 26.44 -22.36
C MET A 53 16.13 26.42 -23.72
N PHE A 54 16.82 26.69 -24.83
CA PHE A 54 16.21 26.58 -26.15
C PHE A 54 15.69 25.16 -26.42
N GLN A 55 16.49 24.13 -26.14
CA GLN A 55 16.09 22.73 -26.31
C GLN A 55 14.92 22.32 -25.39
N ASP A 56 14.95 22.76 -24.14
CA ASP A 56 13.90 22.49 -23.17
C ASP A 56 12.59 23.19 -23.54
N GLY A 57 12.67 24.44 -24.01
CA GLY A 57 11.53 25.17 -24.55
C GLY A 57 10.90 24.45 -25.73
N LEU A 58 11.70 24.04 -26.72
CA LEU A 58 11.21 23.26 -27.87
C LEU A 58 10.47 22.00 -27.42
N LYS A 59 11.07 21.22 -26.52
CA LYS A 59 10.47 19.99 -26.00
C LYS A 59 9.17 20.26 -25.24
N ARG A 60 9.15 21.28 -24.37
CA ARG A 60 8.03 21.55 -23.48
C ARG A 60 6.83 22.17 -24.18
N TYR A 61 7.08 23.04 -25.15
CA TYR A 61 6.05 23.66 -25.98
C TYR A 61 5.68 22.82 -27.21
N GLY A 62 6.30 21.64 -27.41
CA GLY A 62 6.01 20.76 -28.55
C GLY A 62 6.35 21.42 -29.89
N LEU A 63 7.49 22.09 -29.96
CA LEU A 63 7.94 22.83 -31.12
C LEU A 63 9.21 22.21 -31.71
N GLU A 64 9.29 22.25 -33.02
CA GLU A 64 10.50 22.03 -33.81
C GLU A 64 10.97 23.36 -34.41
N TYR A 65 12.17 23.38 -35.00
CA TYR A 65 12.73 24.61 -35.57
C TYR A 65 13.37 24.39 -36.94
N GLU A 66 13.32 25.42 -37.76
CA GLU A 66 14.15 25.58 -38.95
C GLU A 66 15.00 26.85 -38.79
N TYR A 67 16.29 26.78 -39.12
CA TYR A 67 17.20 27.92 -39.00
C TYR A 67 17.53 28.52 -40.37
N ASN A 68 17.24 29.82 -40.53
CA ASN A 68 17.66 30.59 -41.70
C ASN A 68 18.98 31.33 -41.41
N PRO A 69 20.11 30.91 -42.02
CA PRO A 69 21.41 31.54 -41.75
C PRO A 69 21.52 32.95 -42.30
N LYS A 70 20.80 33.29 -43.39
CA LYS A 70 20.86 34.62 -44.01
C LYS A 70 20.25 35.68 -43.10
N THR A 71 19.13 35.36 -42.46
CA THR A 71 18.41 36.29 -41.56
C THR A 71 18.70 36.04 -40.09
N LYS A 72 19.53 35.03 -39.76
CA LYS A 72 19.81 34.54 -38.40
C LYS A 72 18.54 34.29 -37.58
N THR A 73 17.50 33.76 -38.25
CA THR A 73 16.16 33.60 -37.66
C THR A 73 15.82 32.12 -37.50
N TYR A 74 15.32 31.75 -36.32
CA TYR A 74 14.75 30.43 -36.01
C TYR A 74 13.24 30.48 -36.19
N ALA A 75 12.71 29.72 -37.15
CA ALA A 75 11.28 29.56 -37.36
C ALA A 75 10.77 28.37 -36.54
N LEU A 76 10.06 28.66 -35.45
CA LEU A 76 9.55 27.67 -34.50
C LEU A 76 8.11 27.29 -34.89
N ARG A 77 7.85 25.99 -35.03
CA ARG A 77 6.55 25.46 -35.45
C ARG A 77 6.31 24.07 -34.85
N PRO A 78 5.06 23.61 -34.67
CA PRO A 78 4.79 22.29 -34.06
C PRO A 78 5.46 21.12 -34.79
N SER A 79 5.56 21.20 -36.11
CA SER A 79 6.27 20.20 -36.91
C SER A 79 6.90 20.84 -38.14
N VAL A 80 8.17 20.55 -38.39
CA VAL A 80 8.90 20.90 -39.61
C VAL A 80 8.64 19.79 -40.62
N GLN A 81 7.73 20.07 -41.55
CA GLN A 81 7.37 19.19 -42.65
C GLN A 81 7.39 19.99 -43.95
N ASN A 82 8.14 19.51 -44.94
CA ASN A 82 8.13 20.03 -46.30
C ASN A 82 7.49 18.98 -47.21
N GLU A 83 6.37 19.32 -47.82
CA GLU A 83 5.82 18.48 -48.88
C GLU A 83 6.69 18.60 -50.13
N VAL A 84 7.17 17.47 -50.62
CA VAL A 84 8.05 17.41 -51.78
C VAL A 84 7.40 16.64 -52.92
N LYS A 85 7.83 16.95 -54.15
CA LYS A 85 7.32 16.33 -55.37
C LYS A 85 8.15 15.12 -55.84
N TYR A 86 9.28 14.84 -55.17
CA TYR A 86 10.10 13.69 -55.48
C TYR A 86 9.72 12.51 -54.58
N TYR A 87 10.14 11.31 -54.99
CA TYR A 87 9.93 10.07 -54.24
C TYR A 87 11.24 9.31 -54.14
N ILE A 88 11.28 8.37 -53.19
CA ILE A 88 12.41 7.47 -52.97
C ILE A 88 11.99 6.09 -53.45
N SER A 89 12.78 5.49 -54.35
CA SER A 89 12.55 4.13 -54.80
C SER A 89 13.83 3.33 -54.92
N THR A 90 13.80 2.09 -54.42
CA THR A 90 14.90 1.12 -54.51
C THR A 90 15.24 0.74 -55.95
N LYS A 91 14.35 1.03 -56.91
CA LYS A 91 14.58 0.82 -58.35
C LYS A 91 15.21 2.02 -59.06
N ILE A 92 15.28 3.18 -58.43
CA ILE A 92 15.63 4.44 -59.08
C ILE A 92 16.77 5.16 -58.36
N ASN A 93 16.55 5.63 -57.14
CA ASN A 93 17.42 6.59 -56.46
C ASN A 93 17.74 6.21 -55.00
N ALA A 94 17.42 4.99 -54.58
CA ALA A 94 17.71 4.50 -53.23
C ALA A 94 18.51 3.19 -53.29
N ASN A 95 19.71 3.19 -52.71
CA ASN A 95 20.50 1.99 -52.49
C ASN A 95 20.54 1.61 -51.01
N ASN A 96 20.87 0.34 -50.73
CA ASN A 96 21.16 -0.15 -49.38
C ASN A 96 20.06 0.20 -48.35
N LEU A 97 18.80 0.03 -48.75
CA LEU A 97 17.65 0.27 -47.87
C LEU A 97 17.73 -0.67 -46.66
N LYS A 98 17.69 -0.09 -45.47
CA LYS A 98 17.70 -0.80 -44.20
C LYS A 98 16.56 -0.31 -43.32
N ILE A 99 15.66 -1.24 -42.99
CA ILE A 99 14.59 -1.04 -42.03
C ILE A 99 15.07 -1.55 -40.66
N GLU A 100 14.96 -0.73 -39.63
CA GLU A 100 15.22 -1.10 -38.24
C GLU A 100 13.98 -0.79 -37.40
N GLU A 101 13.36 -1.85 -36.87
CA GLU A 101 12.24 -1.75 -35.94
C GLU A 101 12.72 -2.03 -34.50
N ASP A 102 12.30 -1.18 -33.56
CA ASP A 102 12.62 -1.29 -32.15
C ASP A 102 11.36 -1.21 -31.31
N ALA A 103 10.85 -2.38 -30.94
CA ALA A 103 9.72 -2.56 -30.04
C ALA A 103 10.15 -3.01 -28.63
N SER A 104 11.42 -2.76 -28.24
CA SER A 104 11.90 -3.12 -26.89
C SER A 104 11.07 -2.44 -25.79
N GLU A 105 10.61 -1.23 -26.06
CA GLU A 105 9.68 -0.45 -25.24
C GLU A 105 8.25 -0.47 -25.83
N GLY A 106 7.90 -1.43 -26.68
CA GLY A 106 6.57 -1.47 -27.30
C GLY A 106 5.48 -1.73 -26.25
N TYR A 107 4.66 -0.73 -25.99
CA TYR A 107 3.57 -0.77 -25.02
C TYR A 107 2.22 -0.75 -25.73
N THR A 108 1.20 -1.31 -25.09
CA THR A 108 -0.17 -1.35 -25.64
C THR A 108 -1.20 -0.72 -24.72
N TRP A 109 -0.83 -0.36 -23.48
CA TRP A 109 -1.67 0.44 -22.61
C TRP A 109 -0.84 1.24 -21.60
N ILE A 110 -1.43 2.32 -21.06
CA ILE A 110 -0.79 3.25 -20.14
C ILE A 110 -1.82 3.91 -19.21
N GLN A 111 -1.38 4.32 -18.02
CA GLN A 111 -2.16 5.17 -17.11
C GLN A 111 -1.54 6.55 -16.95
N GLY A 112 -2.40 7.55 -16.78
CA GLY A 112 -2.03 8.94 -16.50
C GLY A 112 -2.65 9.41 -15.20
N PHE A 113 -1.85 10.08 -14.37
CA PHE A 113 -2.24 10.71 -13.11
C PHE A 113 -1.95 12.21 -13.21
N GLY A 114 -2.96 13.04 -13.02
CA GLY A 114 -2.85 14.50 -13.06
C GLY A 114 -3.78 15.17 -12.07
N ASP A 115 -3.80 16.50 -12.07
CA ASP A 115 -4.61 17.30 -11.13
C ASP A 115 -4.34 16.90 -9.68
N PHE A 116 -3.11 17.14 -9.22
CA PHE A 116 -2.72 17.00 -7.82
C PHE A 116 -1.63 18.00 -7.46
N GLU A 117 -1.62 18.41 -6.20
CA GLU A 117 -0.63 19.34 -5.66
C GLU A 117 0.76 18.70 -5.62
N GLU A 118 1.82 19.49 -5.80
CA GLU A 118 3.21 19.02 -5.80
C GLU A 118 3.61 18.28 -4.52
N ASN A 119 2.86 18.51 -3.43
CA ASN A 119 3.06 17.89 -2.13
C ASN A 119 2.04 16.76 -1.81
N SER A 120 1.36 16.22 -2.82
CA SER A 120 0.44 15.08 -2.69
C SER A 120 0.98 13.82 -3.34
N LYS A 121 0.51 12.65 -2.89
CA LYS A 121 0.79 11.39 -3.56
C LYS A 121 0.06 11.36 -4.91
N TYR A 122 0.75 10.96 -5.98
CA TYR A 122 0.11 10.86 -7.30
C TYR A 122 -1.03 9.83 -7.35
N GLN A 123 -1.09 8.88 -6.40
CA GLN A 123 -2.21 7.96 -6.30
C GLN A 123 -3.53 8.65 -5.90
N ASP A 124 -3.43 9.82 -5.26
CA ASP A 124 -4.57 10.64 -4.84
C ASP A 124 -4.94 11.69 -5.91
N ALA A 125 -4.39 11.54 -7.13
CA ALA A 125 -4.69 12.38 -8.28
C ALA A 125 -6.19 12.46 -8.57
N PHE A 126 -6.72 13.67 -8.75
CA PHE A 126 -8.11 13.89 -9.14
C PHE A 126 -8.37 13.43 -10.58
N LEU A 127 -7.37 13.58 -11.47
CA LEU A 127 -7.46 13.13 -12.85
C LEU A 127 -6.71 11.80 -13.03
N GLN A 128 -7.45 10.72 -13.27
CA GLN A 128 -6.90 9.41 -13.58
C GLN A 128 -7.45 8.91 -14.91
N VAL A 129 -6.57 8.69 -15.89
CA VAL A 129 -6.95 8.32 -17.26
C VAL A 129 -6.22 7.05 -17.67
N LYS A 130 -6.91 6.13 -18.33
CA LYS A 130 -6.32 4.93 -18.93
C LYS A 130 -6.49 4.97 -20.44
N TYR A 131 -5.42 4.67 -21.16
CA TYR A 131 -5.44 4.50 -22.61
C TYR A 131 -5.02 3.08 -22.98
N VAL A 132 -5.72 2.47 -23.93
CA VAL A 132 -5.44 1.12 -24.47
C VAL A 132 -5.45 1.22 -25.98
N HIS A 133 -4.33 0.84 -26.61
CA HIS A 133 -4.17 0.86 -28.05
C HIS A 133 -4.78 -0.42 -28.67
N PRO A 134 -5.40 -0.36 -29.86
CA PRO A 134 -5.98 -1.55 -30.53
C PRO A 134 -5.01 -2.72 -30.73
N LEU A 135 -3.70 -2.43 -30.82
CA LEU A 135 -2.66 -3.46 -30.85
C LEU A 135 -2.69 -4.39 -29.62
N ALA A 136 -3.26 -3.96 -28.49
CA ALA A 136 -3.45 -4.79 -27.31
C ALA A 136 -4.23 -6.08 -27.62
N ASP A 137 -5.18 -6.03 -28.55
CA ASP A 137 -5.99 -7.19 -28.95
C ASP A 137 -5.17 -8.21 -29.76
N VAL A 138 -4.10 -7.77 -30.40
CA VAL A 138 -3.24 -8.60 -31.26
C VAL A 138 -2.04 -9.15 -30.51
N ILE A 139 -1.33 -8.30 -29.76
CA ILE A 139 -0.05 -8.66 -29.11
C ILE A 139 -0.13 -8.75 -27.58
N GLY A 140 -1.32 -8.54 -27.01
CA GLY A 140 -1.58 -8.58 -25.56
C GLY A 140 -1.34 -7.25 -24.85
N MET A 141 -1.72 -7.20 -23.56
CA MET A 141 -1.55 -6.02 -22.70
C MET A 141 -0.11 -5.87 -22.21
N ARG A 142 0.56 -4.80 -22.64
CA ARG A 142 1.92 -4.41 -22.25
C ARG A 142 1.88 -3.00 -21.66
N GLU A 143 2.16 -2.89 -20.37
CA GLU A 143 2.02 -1.65 -19.61
C GLU A 143 3.22 -0.72 -19.79
N ALA A 144 2.96 0.54 -20.15
CA ALA A 144 3.95 1.61 -20.15
C ALA A 144 4.11 2.22 -18.74
N PRO A 145 5.28 2.81 -18.43
CA PRO A 145 5.43 3.67 -17.25
C PRO A 145 4.33 4.75 -17.24
N PRO A 146 3.70 5.03 -16.08
CA PRO A 146 2.60 5.97 -16.03
C PRO A 146 3.08 7.39 -16.29
N VAL A 147 2.21 8.20 -16.91
CA VAL A 147 2.42 9.65 -17.00
C VAL A 147 1.95 10.27 -15.69
N ILE A 148 2.86 10.88 -14.94
CA ILE A 148 2.57 11.54 -13.67
C ILE A 148 2.84 13.03 -13.85
N ASP A 149 1.78 13.83 -13.95
CA ASP A 149 1.88 15.28 -14.08
C ASP A 149 0.68 15.99 -13.45
N GLY A 150 0.83 16.39 -12.18
CA GLY A 150 -0.21 17.06 -11.40
C GLY A 150 -0.71 18.38 -12.00
N ARG A 151 0.00 18.96 -12.98
CA ARG A 151 -0.39 20.20 -13.65
C ARG A 151 -1.42 19.97 -14.76
N ILE A 152 -1.57 18.72 -15.23
CA ILE A 152 -2.56 18.38 -16.24
C ILE A 152 -3.90 18.22 -15.56
N THR A 153 -4.78 19.21 -15.72
CA THR A 153 -6.12 19.23 -15.14
C THR A 153 -7.21 18.81 -16.12
N LYS A 154 -6.89 18.70 -17.41
CA LYS A 154 -7.85 18.38 -18.48
C LYS A 154 -7.64 16.96 -19.00
N GLU A 155 -8.72 16.18 -19.02
CA GLU A 155 -8.72 14.79 -19.51
C GLU A 155 -8.21 14.67 -20.96
N ASN A 156 -8.69 15.53 -21.87
CA ASN A 156 -8.25 15.50 -23.27
C ASN A 156 -6.74 15.72 -23.43
N THR A 157 -6.16 16.59 -22.60
CA THR A 157 -4.71 16.84 -22.60
C THR A 157 -3.95 15.63 -22.09
N MET A 158 -4.45 14.98 -21.02
CA MET A 158 -3.87 13.74 -20.53
C MET A 158 -3.96 12.63 -21.58
N LYS A 159 -5.13 12.43 -22.20
CA LYS A 159 -5.35 11.39 -23.21
C LYS A 159 -4.42 11.57 -24.42
N ALA A 160 -4.32 12.77 -24.97
CA ALA A 160 -3.39 13.04 -26.08
C ALA A 160 -1.94 12.74 -25.69
N ARG A 161 -1.56 13.01 -24.43
CA ARG A 161 -0.23 12.69 -23.91
C ARG A 161 0.00 11.19 -23.76
N LEU A 162 -1.02 10.44 -23.32
CA LEU A 162 -0.97 8.97 -23.21
C LEU A 162 -0.86 8.31 -24.59
N GLU A 163 -1.63 8.78 -25.57
CA GLU A 163 -1.56 8.36 -26.98
C GLU A 163 -0.15 8.59 -27.54
N GLU A 164 0.39 9.81 -27.38
CA GLU A 164 1.73 10.16 -27.82
C GLU A 164 2.82 9.25 -27.22
N VAL A 165 2.71 8.87 -25.95
CA VAL A 165 3.69 7.98 -25.30
C VAL A 165 3.62 6.56 -25.88
N ILE A 166 2.42 6.05 -26.14
CA ILE A 166 2.24 4.71 -26.75
C ILE A 166 2.71 4.72 -28.21
N ASP A 167 2.33 5.71 -28.99
CA ASP A 167 2.69 5.80 -30.41
C ASP A 167 4.21 5.91 -30.59
N ASN A 168 4.91 6.64 -29.71
CA ASN A 168 6.37 6.76 -29.72
C ASN A 168 7.10 5.58 -29.07
N SER A 169 6.38 4.57 -28.57
CA SER A 169 6.95 3.41 -27.88
C SER A 169 7.58 2.40 -28.84
N ILE A 170 7.05 2.31 -30.07
CA ILE A 170 7.59 1.51 -31.17
C ILE A 170 8.31 2.45 -32.13
N LYS A 171 9.61 2.23 -32.31
CA LYS A 171 10.45 3.13 -33.11
C LYS A 171 10.85 2.44 -34.40
N VAL A 172 10.42 3.00 -35.53
CA VAL A 172 10.81 2.54 -36.88
C VAL A 172 11.79 3.53 -37.49
N SER A 173 12.98 3.05 -37.81
CA SER A 173 14.02 3.82 -38.49
C SER A 173 14.25 3.22 -39.87
N LEU A 174 14.16 4.06 -40.89
CA LEU A 174 14.53 3.69 -42.24
C LEU A 174 15.82 4.41 -42.60
N SER A 175 16.80 3.69 -43.14
CA SER A 175 18.00 4.33 -43.65
C SER A 175 18.40 3.80 -45.01
N LEU A 176 18.89 4.70 -45.85
CA LEU A 176 19.25 4.40 -47.23
C LEU A 176 20.34 5.33 -47.74
N ASP A 177 20.98 4.89 -48.82
CA ASP A 177 21.95 5.64 -49.58
C ASP A 177 21.23 6.27 -50.78
N PHE A 178 20.91 7.55 -50.67
CA PHE A 178 20.23 8.29 -51.74
C PHE A 178 21.24 8.69 -52.82
N ILE A 179 20.92 8.33 -54.06
CA ILE A 179 21.73 8.64 -55.24
C ILE A 179 21.17 9.90 -55.90
N ALA A 180 21.99 10.93 -56.01
CA ALA A 180 21.61 12.16 -56.70
C ALA A 180 21.65 11.96 -58.23
N LEU A 181 20.48 11.75 -58.83
CA LEU A 181 20.33 11.65 -60.30
C LEU A 181 20.13 13.03 -60.91
N ARG A 182 21.22 13.75 -61.21
CA ARG A 182 21.11 15.16 -61.61
C ARG A 182 20.56 15.39 -63.02
N GLU A 183 20.75 14.44 -63.92
CA GLU A 183 20.27 14.56 -65.30
C GLU A 183 18.76 14.21 -65.37
N ASP A 184 18.38 13.09 -64.77
CA ASP A 184 17.01 12.57 -64.86
C ASP A 184 16.09 13.05 -63.73
N PHE A 185 16.63 13.42 -62.57
CA PHE A 185 15.86 13.79 -61.38
C PHE A 185 16.47 14.95 -60.56
N PRO A 186 16.75 16.11 -61.19
CA PRO A 186 17.49 17.24 -60.57
C PRO A 186 16.80 17.87 -59.36
N SER A 187 15.46 17.76 -59.25
CA SER A 187 14.69 18.34 -58.15
C SER A 187 14.71 17.48 -56.89
N ALA A 188 15.20 16.23 -56.97
CA ALA A 188 15.22 15.29 -55.85
C ALA A 188 16.45 15.50 -54.97
N ILE A 189 16.39 16.56 -54.16
CA ILE A 189 17.45 16.89 -53.20
C ILE A 189 16.88 16.76 -51.78
N PRO A 190 17.09 15.59 -51.13
CA PRO A 190 16.76 15.37 -49.73
C PRO A 190 17.19 16.48 -48.78
N LYS A 191 16.22 16.98 -48.01
CA LYS A 191 16.44 17.89 -46.88
C LYS A 191 15.77 17.35 -45.62
N VAL A 192 16.32 17.73 -44.47
CA VAL A 192 15.69 17.45 -43.18
C VAL A 192 14.33 18.13 -43.11
N GLY A 193 13.31 17.38 -42.71
CA GLY A 193 11.91 17.82 -42.67
C GLY A 193 11.11 17.45 -43.92
N ASP A 194 11.71 17.00 -45.00
CA ASP A 194 10.96 16.57 -46.19
C ASP A 194 10.12 15.32 -45.87
N VAL A 195 8.84 15.34 -46.24
CA VAL A 195 7.95 14.17 -46.16
C VAL A 195 7.89 13.54 -47.55
N VAL A 196 8.48 12.35 -47.67
CA VAL A 196 8.77 11.74 -48.98
C VAL A 196 8.05 10.40 -49.10
N PRO A 197 7.33 10.15 -50.21
CA PRO A 197 6.79 8.84 -50.52
C PRO A 197 7.93 7.86 -50.80
N ILE A 198 7.86 6.70 -50.15
CA ILE A 198 8.82 5.62 -50.34
C ILE A 198 8.13 4.46 -51.03
N ARG A 199 8.81 3.93 -52.04
CA ARG A 199 8.39 2.74 -52.75
C ARG A 199 9.52 1.72 -52.75
N ASP A 200 9.36 0.69 -51.93
CA ASP A 200 10.15 -0.52 -52.06
C ASP A 200 9.27 -1.71 -52.41
N ASP A 201 9.50 -2.25 -53.61
CA ASP A 201 8.73 -3.39 -54.11
C ASP A 201 9.15 -4.72 -53.45
N VAL A 202 10.28 -4.76 -52.71
CA VAL A 202 10.75 -5.96 -52.02
C VAL A 202 10.09 -6.11 -50.65
N THR A 203 10.04 -5.04 -49.84
CA THR A 203 9.41 -5.06 -48.52
C THR A 203 7.93 -4.65 -48.53
N ASP A 204 7.35 -4.38 -49.72
CA ASP A 204 5.96 -3.90 -49.89
C ASP A 204 5.66 -2.64 -49.06
N VAL A 205 6.68 -1.77 -48.90
CA VAL A 205 6.55 -0.53 -48.12
C VAL A 205 6.14 0.59 -49.07
N PHE A 206 4.92 1.09 -48.84
CA PHE A 206 4.30 2.22 -49.53
C PHE A 206 3.81 3.24 -48.52
N ASP A 207 4.73 4.04 -47.99
CA ASP A 207 4.39 5.04 -46.96
C ASP A 207 5.13 6.36 -47.20
N SER A 208 4.55 7.45 -46.70
CA SER A 208 5.14 8.78 -46.73
C SER A 208 5.87 9.04 -45.41
N VAL A 209 7.19 9.01 -45.45
CA VAL A 209 8.01 9.11 -44.24
C VAL A 209 8.82 10.41 -44.25
N ARG A 210 8.92 11.04 -43.08
CA ARG A 210 9.70 12.27 -42.89
C ARG A 210 11.19 11.98 -42.77
N ILE A 211 12.02 12.75 -43.47
CA ILE A 211 13.48 12.75 -43.34
C ILE A 211 13.89 13.49 -42.08
N ILE A 212 14.65 12.83 -41.21
CA ILE A 212 15.15 13.41 -39.95
C ILE A 212 16.66 13.68 -39.97
N GLU A 213 17.40 13.02 -40.86
CA GLU A 213 18.84 13.18 -40.98
C GLU A 213 19.28 13.03 -42.43
N VAL A 214 20.15 13.94 -42.87
CA VAL A 214 20.78 13.90 -44.18
C VAL A 214 22.27 14.17 -44.00
N THR A 215 23.11 13.21 -44.37
CA THR A 215 24.56 13.40 -44.47
C THR A 215 24.92 13.53 -45.94
N THR A 216 25.41 14.70 -46.34
CA THR A 216 25.71 15.00 -47.75
C THR A 216 27.20 14.88 -48.02
N THR A 217 27.57 14.04 -48.99
CA THR A 217 28.94 13.98 -49.53
C THR A 217 29.01 14.81 -50.81
N ARG A 218 30.05 15.63 -50.93
CA ARG A 218 30.30 16.48 -52.09
C ARG A 218 31.66 16.16 -52.71
N ASP A 219 31.75 16.32 -54.02
CA ASP A 219 33.02 16.24 -54.74
C ASP A 219 33.86 17.53 -54.60
N VAL A 220 34.98 17.57 -55.33
CA VAL A 220 35.92 18.70 -55.37
C VAL A 220 35.31 19.99 -55.92
N ASN A 221 34.23 19.90 -56.70
CA ASN A 221 33.49 21.03 -57.26
C ASN A 221 32.32 21.46 -56.37
N ASN A 222 32.24 20.93 -55.13
CA ASN A 222 31.16 21.17 -54.17
C ASN A 222 29.79 20.66 -54.67
N GLU A 223 29.83 19.66 -55.54
CA GLU A 223 28.68 19.07 -56.20
C GLU A 223 28.24 17.79 -55.42
N ILE A 224 26.94 17.63 -55.16
CA ILE A 224 26.41 16.53 -54.31
C ILE A 224 26.51 15.18 -55.03
N ILE A 225 27.34 14.27 -54.53
CA ILE A 225 27.53 12.94 -55.14
C ILE A 225 26.68 11.85 -54.47
N LYS A 226 26.45 11.96 -53.17
CA LYS A 226 25.72 10.98 -52.36
C LYS A 226 25.07 11.67 -51.17
N GLN A 227 23.90 11.19 -50.76
CA GLN A 227 23.30 11.57 -49.48
C GLN A 227 22.89 10.33 -48.69
N ASP A 228 23.44 10.15 -47.49
CA ASP A 228 22.93 9.13 -46.58
C ASP A 228 21.72 9.71 -45.85
N VAL A 229 20.57 9.07 -45.99
CA VAL A 229 19.28 9.58 -45.51
C VAL A 229 18.73 8.66 -44.43
N VAL A 230 18.23 9.24 -43.34
CA VAL A 230 17.46 8.54 -42.31
C VAL A 230 16.06 9.14 -42.24
N LEU A 231 15.05 8.28 -42.28
CA LEU A 231 13.64 8.63 -42.26
C LEU A 231 12.94 7.98 -41.06
N GLY A 232 11.90 8.64 -40.58
CA GLY A 232 11.15 8.22 -39.39
C GLY A 232 11.94 8.56 -38.13
N GLU A 233 12.35 7.54 -37.38
CA GLU A 233 13.13 7.70 -36.15
C GLU A 233 14.66 7.58 -36.36
N PHE A 234 15.44 8.18 -35.45
CA PHE A 234 16.90 8.02 -35.47
C PHE A 234 17.27 6.56 -35.25
N ARG A 235 18.32 6.04 -35.89
CA ARG A 235 18.77 4.64 -35.72
C ARG A 235 18.99 4.29 -34.25
N ARG A 236 18.76 3.02 -33.87
CA ARG A 236 18.86 2.57 -32.46
C ARG A 236 20.23 2.88 -31.84
N ARG A 237 21.30 2.62 -32.59
CA ARG A 237 22.68 2.89 -32.17
C ARG A 237 22.91 4.37 -31.85
N ASP A 238 22.34 5.28 -32.64
CA ASP A 238 22.52 6.72 -32.43
C ASP A 238 21.71 7.21 -31.23
N ARG A 239 20.50 6.66 -31.02
CA ARG A 239 19.72 6.88 -29.79
C ARG A 239 20.49 6.39 -28.56
N TYR A 240 21.05 5.18 -28.60
CA TYR A 240 21.86 4.63 -27.52
C TYR A 240 23.08 5.50 -27.21
N ARG A 241 23.86 5.90 -28.23
CA ARG A 241 25.00 6.81 -28.06
C ARG A 241 24.59 8.16 -27.47
N LYS A 242 23.47 8.74 -27.91
CA LYS A 242 22.92 9.98 -27.34
C LYS A 242 22.57 9.79 -25.86
N SER A 243 21.91 8.71 -25.48
CA SER A 243 21.57 8.39 -24.09
C SER A 243 22.80 8.15 -23.21
N ALA A 244 23.78 7.36 -23.69
CA ALA A 244 25.04 7.13 -22.98
C ALA A 244 25.81 8.44 -22.76
N ASN A 245 25.93 9.28 -23.79
CA ASN A 245 26.59 10.58 -23.67
C ASN A 245 25.85 11.52 -22.70
N LYS A 246 24.51 11.48 -22.65
CA LYS A 246 23.73 12.25 -21.67
C LYS A 246 24.00 11.76 -20.25
N ALA A 247 24.00 10.45 -20.02
CA ALA A 247 24.30 9.86 -18.72
C ALA A 247 25.73 10.22 -18.26
N SER A 248 26.73 10.09 -19.13
CA SER A 248 28.11 10.49 -18.82
C SER A 248 28.22 11.98 -18.49
N LYS A 249 27.53 12.86 -19.23
CA LYS A 249 27.50 14.30 -18.92
C LYS A 249 26.86 14.56 -17.55
N ALA A 250 25.77 13.88 -17.21
CA ALA A 250 25.12 14.02 -15.91
C ALA A 250 26.03 13.54 -14.76
N ILE A 251 26.71 12.41 -14.93
CA ILE A 251 27.69 11.90 -13.94
C ILE A 251 28.84 12.90 -13.76
N ASN A 252 29.44 13.38 -14.85
CA ASN A 252 30.52 14.37 -14.78
C ASN A 252 30.06 15.67 -14.13
N GLN A 253 28.80 16.10 -14.35
CA GLN A 253 28.23 17.26 -13.67
C GLN A 253 28.15 17.03 -12.16
N ILE A 254 27.68 15.87 -11.70
CA ILE A 254 27.63 15.50 -10.28
C ILE A 254 29.03 15.45 -9.65
N GLU A 255 30.00 14.86 -10.34
CA GLU A 255 31.39 14.79 -9.87
C GLU A 255 32.03 16.19 -9.79
N SER A 256 31.79 17.03 -10.80
CA SER A 256 32.33 18.41 -10.85
C SER A 256 31.68 19.37 -9.85
N SER A 257 30.51 19.04 -9.29
CA SER A 257 29.79 19.85 -8.30
C SER A 257 30.04 19.42 -6.85
N GLY A 258 31.07 18.59 -6.60
CA GLY A 258 31.56 18.28 -5.25
C GLY A 258 30.80 17.16 -4.53
N GLY A 259 30.14 16.26 -5.28
CA GLY A 259 29.31 15.19 -4.72
C GLY A 259 27.92 15.67 -4.29
N LEU A 260 27.12 14.78 -3.70
CA LEU A 260 25.71 15.05 -3.36
C LEU A 260 25.47 16.24 -2.40
N GLY A 261 26.50 16.75 -1.73
CA GLY A 261 26.41 17.81 -0.71
C GLY A 261 26.53 19.25 -1.23
N GLY A 262 26.89 19.47 -2.50
CA GLY A 262 27.07 20.82 -3.08
C GLY A 262 25.86 21.38 -3.83
N LEU A 263 24.74 20.67 -3.83
CA LEU A 263 23.65 20.83 -4.79
C LEU A 263 22.54 21.79 -4.33
N GLY A 264 22.89 23.07 -4.17
CA GLY A 264 21.88 24.13 -4.27
C GLY A 264 21.51 24.35 -5.74
N GLY A 265 20.30 23.96 -6.15
CA GLY A 265 19.66 24.39 -7.40
C GLY A 265 19.78 23.47 -8.63
N GLY A 266 20.89 22.73 -8.80
CA GLY A 266 21.14 21.98 -10.05
C GLY A 266 20.44 20.61 -10.20
N LEU A 267 20.04 19.98 -9.09
CA LEU A 267 19.49 18.61 -9.11
C LEU A 267 17.98 18.55 -9.42
N ALA A 268 17.27 19.68 -9.35
CA ALA A 268 15.83 19.73 -9.58
C ALA A 268 15.43 19.42 -11.04
N LYS A 269 16.31 19.69 -12.02
CA LYS A 269 15.95 19.61 -13.45
C LYS A 269 16.24 18.26 -14.10
N THR A 270 17.20 17.47 -13.59
CA THR A 270 17.56 16.15 -14.18
C THR A 270 16.76 15.00 -13.55
N ILE A 271 16.16 15.23 -12.39
CA ILE A 271 15.37 14.27 -11.64
C ILE A 271 13.89 14.52 -11.94
N THR A 272 13.40 14.12 -13.11
CA THR A 272 11.93 14.02 -13.36
C THR A 272 11.40 12.60 -13.14
N ASN A 273 12.29 11.59 -13.13
CA ASN A 273 11.94 10.20 -12.82
C ASN A 273 12.40 9.76 -11.42
N VAL A 274 13.37 10.47 -10.84
CA VAL A 274 13.77 10.25 -9.44
C VAL A 274 12.89 11.09 -8.50
N THR A 275 12.06 12.03 -9.00
CA THR A 275 11.14 12.86 -8.21
C THR A 275 10.14 11.97 -7.50
N SER A 276 9.55 10.95 -8.12
CA SER A 276 8.68 10.03 -7.37
C SER A 276 9.36 9.31 -6.18
N LYS A 277 10.69 9.08 -6.23
CA LYS A 277 11.47 8.48 -5.12
C LYS A 277 12.05 9.52 -4.16
N VAL A 278 12.39 10.70 -4.65
CA VAL A 278 12.91 11.85 -3.87
C VAL A 278 11.77 12.59 -3.20
N ASP A 279 10.59 12.64 -3.79
CA ASP A 279 9.33 13.11 -3.21
C ASP A 279 8.88 12.09 -2.17
N ALA A 280 8.94 10.78 -2.42
CA ALA A 280 8.73 9.80 -1.35
C ALA A 280 9.72 9.96 -0.18
N LEU A 281 10.99 10.31 -0.47
CA LEU A 281 11.96 10.67 0.57
C LEU A 281 11.65 12.02 1.22
N ASN A 282 11.24 13.05 0.48
CA ASN A 282 10.89 14.38 0.98
C ASN A 282 9.59 14.35 1.78
N TYR A 283 8.61 13.51 1.41
CA TYR A 283 7.41 13.24 2.21
C TYR A 283 7.79 12.49 3.47
N SER A 284 8.61 11.43 3.39
CA SER A 284 9.09 10.77 4.61
C SER A 284 9.91 11.71 5.50
N THR A 285 10.68 12.62 4.91
CA THR A 285 11.51 13.60 5.63
C THR A 285 10.66 14.73 6.19
N ARG A 286 9.60 15.16 5.49
CA ARG A 286 8.61 16.12 5.98
C ARG A 286 7.73 15.52 7.05
N ASP A 287 7.30 14.26 6.92
CA ASP A 287 6.61 13.53 7.97
C ASP A 287 7.52 13.41 9.21
N ILE A 288 8.84 13.20 9.03
CA ILE A 288 9.83 13.24 10.11
C ILE A 288 10.01 14.66 10.69
N ILE A 289 10.04 15.70 9.86
CA ILE A 289 10.20 17.10 10.31
C ILE A 289 8.93 17.61 10.99
N ASP A 290 7.74 17.28 10.48
CA ASP A 290 6.44 17.60 11.07
C ASP A 290 6.23 16.79 12.34
N MET A 291 6.70 15.53 12.39
CA MET A 291 6.81 14.75 13.63
C MET A 291 7.78 15.40 14.62
N ALA A 292 8.94 15.89 14.18
CA ALA A 292 9.92 16.56 15.05
C ALA A 292 9.54 17.99 15.46
N ASN A 293 8.68 18.67 14.71
CA ASN A 293 8.15 19.99 15.07
C ASN A 293 6.89 19.87 15.95
N SER A 294 6.11 18.79 15.80
CA SER A 294 4.97 18.49 16.67
C SER A 294 5.37 17.77 17.97
N LEU A 295 6.51 17.06 17.97
CA LEU A 295 7.13 16.44 19.14
C LEU A 295 8.44 17.17 19.42
N ASN A 296 8.52 17.98 20.47
CA ASN A 296 9.76 18.64 20.90
C ASN A 296 10.79 17.60 21.37
N ALA A 297 11.46 16.94 20.42
CA ALA A 297 12.40 15.85 20.62
C ALA A 297 13.83 16.40 20.60
N ASN A 298 14.57 16.17 21.68
CA ASN A 298 15.98 16.56 21.82
C ASN A 298 16.80 15.41 22.44
N ALA A 299 18.08 15.65 22.74
CA ALA A 299 18.95 14.64 23.33
C ALA A 299 18.49 14.12 24.71
N GLU A 300 17.62 14.85 25.41
CA GLU A 300 17.04 14.46 26.70
C GLU A 300 15.77 13.61 26.55
N GLY A 301 15.11 13.61 25.39
CA GLY A 301 13.89 12.83 25.15
C GLY A 301 12.85 13.57 24.32
N ILE A 302 11.59 13.15 24.44
CA ILE A 302 10.42 13.77 23.77
C ILE A 302 9.61 14.54 24.81
N SER A 303 9.27 15.80 24.54
CA SER A 303 8.37 16.58 25.40
C SER A 303 7.11 17.03 24.68
N ALA A 304 5.98 17.02 25.39
CA ALA A 304 4.67 17.44 24.89
C ALA A 304 3.91 18.21 25.98
N GLY A 305 3.26 19.33 25.62
CA GLY A 305 2.53 20.16 26.57
C GLY A 305 2.45 21.63 26.14
N ASP A 306 1.83 22.45 26.98
CA ASP A 306 1.80 23.90 26.82
C ASP A 306 2.98 24.57 27.57
N ASP A 307 2.97 25.90 27.67
CA ASP A 307 4.05 26.66 28.34
C ASP A 307 4.10 26.43 29.86
N THR A 308 3.08 25.83 30.45
CA THR A 308 2.97 25.61 31.90
C THR A 308 3.02 24.12 32.24
N ASN A 309 2.25 23.29 31.55
CA ASN A 309 2.12 21.86 31.83
C ASN A 309 2.80 21.05 30.73
N ARG A 310 3.88 20.36 31.08
CA ARG A 310 4.69 19.56 30.14
C ARG A 310 4.85 18.14 30.64
N VAL A 311 4.85 17.19 29.71
CA VAL A 311 5.18 15.79 29.95
C VAL A 311 6.44 15.46 29.14
N TYR A 312 7.37 14.75 29.76
CA TYR A 312 8.65 14.36 29.19
C TYR A 312 8.75 12.84 29.17
N PHE A 313 9.13 12.29 28.03
CA PHE A 313 9.54 10.90 27.84
C PHE A 313 11.05 10.91 27.64
N ASN A 314 11.79 10.65 28.71
CA ASN A 314 13.23 10.82 28.71
C ASN A 314 13.96 9.61 28.13
N SER A 315 15.17 9.83 27.63
CA SER A 315 16.03 8.78 27.05
C SER A 315 16.49 7.72 28.06
N ASP A 316 16.40 8.01 29.36
CA ASP A 316 16.65 7.06 30.46
C ASP A 316 15.47 6.12 30.76
N GLY A 317 14.37 6.25 30.02
CA GLY A 317 13.15 5.45 30.17
C GLY A 317 12.17 5.99 31.21
N SER A 318 12.44 7.15 31.83
CA SER A 318 11.52 7.80 32.77
C SER A 318 10.47 8.66 32.06
N ILE A 319 9.26 8.71 32.63
CA ILE A 319 8.21 9.65 32.26
C ILE A 319 8.08 10.67 33.39
N GLN A 320 8.26 11.95 33.07
CA GLN A 320 8.20 13.04 34.03
C GLN A 320 7.13 14.06 33.63
N LYS A 321 6.54 14.76 34.61
CA LYS A 321 5.72 15.95 34.37
C LYS A 321 6.35 17.20 34.98
N SER A 322 6.00 18.34 34.42
CA SER A 322 6.22 19.66 34.98
C SER A 322 4.92 20.45 34.93
N ASN A 323 4.71 21.30 35.94
CA ASN A 323 3.57 22.22 36.04
C ASN A 323 4.02 23.69 36.05
N ASP A 324 5.28 23.96 35.72
CA ASP A 324 5.93 25.27 35.73
C ASP A 324 6.79 25.51 34.48
N GLY A 325 6.40 24.92 33.34
CA GLY A 325 7.07 25.12 32.06
C GLY A 325 8.41 24.39 31.89
N GLY A 326 8.79 23.57 32.85
CA GLY A 326 9.99 22.72 32.82
C GLY A 326 11.04 23.03 33.88
N GLU A 327 10.78 24.01 34.75
CA GLU A 327 11.69 24.39 35.85
C GLU A 327 11.80 23.29 36.91
N THR A 328 10.67 22.66 37.26
CA THR A 328 10.65 21.48 38.13
C THR A 328 10.05 20.28 37.42
N LYS A 329 10.71 19.12 37.55
CA LYS A 329 10.28 17.86 36.94
C LYS A 329 10.01 16.82 38.02
N GLN A 330 8.82 16.21 37.98
CA GLN A 330 8.42 15.12 38.86
C GLN A 330 8.30 13.82 38.05
N THR A 331 9.06 12.79 38.42
CA THR A 331 8.95 11.44 37.83
C THR A 331 7.61 10.82 38.16
N ILE A 332 6.86 10.38 37.14
CA ILE A 332 5.60 9.64 37.26
C ILE A 332 5.83 8.15 37.05
N ILE A 333 6.71 7.77 36.12
CA ILE A 333 7.04 6.38 35.81
C ILE A 333 8.55 6.28 35.61
N ASP A 334 9.17 5.24 36.16
CA ASP A 334 10.55 4.86 35.89
C ASP A 334 10.67 3.34 35.66
N SER A 335 11.89 2.84 35.59
CA SER A 335 12.17 1.40 35.37
C SER A 335 11.65 0.48 36.49
N ASN A 336 11.30 1.02 37.65
CA ASN A 336 10.71 0.28 38.78
C ASN A 336 9.18 0.36 38.82
N GLY A 337 8.54 1.14 37.94
CA GLY A 337 7.08 1.24 37.82
C GLY A 337 6.53 2.65 38.02
N ILE A 338 5.32 2.75 38.55
CA ILE A 338 4.63 4.03 38.79
C ILE A 338 5.12 4.63 40.10
N ASN A 339 5.56 5.90 40.08
CA ASN A 339 5.91 6.65 41.28
C ASN A 339 4.64 7.05 42.05
N GLU A 340 4.43 6.41 43.20
CA GLU A 340 3.25 6.63 44.06
C GLU A 340 3.15 8.07 44.59
N ASP A 341 4.27 8.77 44.76
CA ASP A 341 4.28 10.16 45.22
C ASP A 341 3.86 11.17 44.14
N ALA A 342 3.87 10.76 42.87
CA ALA A 342 3.40 11.58 41.76
C ALA A 342 1.90 11.45 41.49
N LEU A 343 1.24 10.46 42.11
CA LEU A 343 -0.19 10.24 41.99
C LEU A 343 -0.97 11.24 42.86
N PRO A 344 -2.08 11.82 42.35
CA PRO A 344 -2.89 12.74 43.12
C PRO A 344 -3.53 12.02 44.31
N LYS A 345 -3.11 12.38 45.53
CA LYS A 345 -3.64 11.83 46.77
C LYS A 345 -5.04 12.41 47.01
N VAL A 346 -6.01 11.53 47.29
CA VAL A 346 -7.38 11.96 47.62
C VAL A 346 -7.42 12.53 49.04
N SER A 347 -8.16 13.61 49.22
CA SER A 347 -8.48 14.19 50.54
C SER A 347 -9.99 14.46 50.66
N GLU A 348 -10.45 14.92 51.81
CA GLU A 348 -11.85 15.34 51.96
C GLU A 348 -12.19 16.60 51.15
N SER A 349 -11.18 17.36 50.71
CA SER A 349 -11.33 18.59 49.94
C SER A 349 -10.97 18.43 48.45
N GLN A 350 -10.23 17.39 48.07
CA GLN A 350 -9.67 17.23 46.73
C GLN A 350 -9.81 15.78 46.21
N ASN A 351 -10.17 15.65 44.92
CA ASN A 351 -10.20 14.36 44.23
C ASN A 351 -8.77 13.84 44.01
N GLY A 352 -8.58 12.54 44.17
CA GLY A 352 -7.37 11.82 43.76
C GLY A 352 -7.71 10.77 42.70
N LEU A 353 -7.12 9.56 42.83
CA LEU A 353 -7.57 8.39 42.05
C LEU A 353 -9.01 7.95 42.36
N MET A 354 -9.59 8.41 43.47
CA MET A 354 -11.00 8.28 43.83
C MET A 354 -11.61 9.67 44.10
N LEU A 355 -12.94 9.79 44.01
CA LEU A 355 -13.65 11.04 44.25
C LEU A 355 -13.59 11.44 45.74
N LYS A 356 -13.52 12.76 46.01
CA LYS A 356 -13.55 13.31 47.39
C LYS A 356 -14.81 12.92 48.15
N ASP A 357 -15.94 12.80 47.46
CA ASP A 357 -17.21 12.42 48.08
C ASP A 357 -17.19 10.95 48.50
N ASP A 358 -16.53 10.09 47.72
CA ASP A 358 -16.32 8.70 48.10
C ASP A 358 -15.30 8.56 49.22
N LYS A 359 -14.31 9.48 49.30
CA LYS A 359 -13.38 9.55 50.44
C LYS A 359 -14.10 9.98 51.71
N LYS A 360 -15.04 10.94 51.64
CA LYS A 360 -15.90 11.31 52.78
C LYS A 360 -16.79 10.16 53.22
N LYS A 361 -17.43 9.45 52.29
CA LYS A 361 -18.19 8.24 52.61
C LYS A 361 -17.32 7.17 53.26
N LEU A 362 -16.10 6.97 52.75
CA LEU A 362 -15.14 6.01 53.32
C LEU A 362 -14.72 6.39 54.75
N ASN A 363 -14.39 7.66 55.00
CA ASN A 363 -14.04 8.15 56.33
C ASN A 363 -15.25 8.07 57.28
N GLN A 364 -16.47 8.36 56.81
CA GLN A 364 -17.70 8.17 57.58
C GLN A 364 -17.94 6.69 57.93
N LEU A 365 -17.59 5.76 57.03
CA LEU A 365 -17.63 4.32 57.30
C LEU A 365 -16.56 3.89 58.32
N GLU A 366 -15.38 4.51 58.34
CA GLU A 366 -14.36 4.25 59.37
C GLU A 366 -14.79 4.76 60.75
N VAL A 367 -15.45 5.91 60.83
CA VAL A 367 -16.05 6.42 62.09
C VAL A 367 -17.24 5.55 62.53
N ALA A 368 -18.07 5.10 61.59
CA ALA A 368 -19.19 4.19 61.86
C ALA A 368 -18.75 2.76 62.23
N LYS A 369 -17.48 2.38 62.01
CA LYS A 369 -16.90 1.09 62.44
C LYS A 369 -16.54 1.03 63.93
N GLN A 370 -16.61 2.13 64.67
CA GLN A 370 -16.58 2.10 66.13
C GLN A 370 -17.96 1.71 66.68
N LEU A 371 -18.36 0.47 66.44
CA LEU A 371 -19.58 -0.12 66.99
C LEU A 371 -19.32 -0.56 68.44
N THR A 372 -20.25 -0.28 69.35
CA THR A 372 -20.21 -0.83 70.72
C THR A 372 -20.51 -2.33 70.70
N THR A 373 -20.08 -3.07 71.74
CA THR A 373 -20.20 -4.54 71.84
C THR A 373 -21.64 -5.04 71.61
N GLU A 374 -22.66 -4.26 71.97
CA GLU A 374 -24.08 -4.59 71.73
C GLU A 374 -24.50 -4.56 70.26
N GLN A 375 -23.84 -3.77 69.41
CA GLN A 375 -24.19 -3.68 68.00
C GLN A 375 -23.57 -4.84 67.19
N VAL A 376 -22.44 -5.39 67.65
CA VAL A 376 -21.78 -6.56 67.05
C VAL A 376 -22.61 -7.83 67.23
N ASP A 377 -23.23 -8.01 68.41
CA ASP A 377 -24.07 -9.19 68.69
C ASP A 377 -25.40 -9.20 67.91
N ASN A 378 -25.91 -8.03 67.52
CA ASN A 378 -27.10 -7.93 66.68
C ASN A 378 -26.81 -8.13 65.18
N ILE A 379 -25.57 -7.86 64.73
CA ILE A 379 -25.13 -8.12 63.35
C ILE A 379 -24.91 -9.62 63.10
N ASN A 380 -24.45 -10.38 64.10
CA ASN A 380 -24.24 -11.84 64.00
C ASN A 380 -25.55 -12.66 63.89
N LYS A 381 -26.72 -12.03 64.01
CA LYS A 381 -28.04 -12.68 63.86
C LYS A 381 -28.74 -12.37 62.53
N VAL A 382 -28.11 -11.61 61.62
CA VAL A 382 -28.67 -11.30 60.30
C VAL A 382 -27.99 -12.19 59.24
N PRO A 383 -28.74 -12.94 58.42
CA PRO A 383 -28.15 -13.75 57.37
C PRO A 383 -27.47 -12.85 56.33
N VAL A 384 -26.20 -13.17 56.04
CA VAL A 384 -25.34 -12.43 55.11
C VAL A 384 -25.94 -12.45 53.70
N ILE A 385 -26.45 -11.31 53.24
CA ILE A 385 -26.78 -11.07 51.83
C ILE A 385 -25.55 -10.40 51.19
N ASN A 386 -24.89 -11.15 50.30
CA ASN A 386 -23.70 -10.74 49.56
C ASN A 386 -24.09 -9.79 48.41
N GLU A 387 -24.38 -8.52 48.70
CA GLU A 387 -24.93 -7.52 47.75
C GLU A 387 -23.95 -6.99 46.68
N LYS A 388 -22.75 -7.55 46.54
CA LYS A 388 -21.76 -7.09 45.54
C LYS A 388 -21.34 -8.12 44.49
N GLN A 389 -21.89 -9.33 44.52
CA GLN A 389 -21.77 -10.31 43.42
C GLN A 389 -23.03 -10.38 42.55
N THR A 390 -24.12 -9.74 43.01
CA THR A 390 -25.48 -9.81 42.48
C THR A 390 -25.71 -9.10 41.14
N ASN A 391 -24.88 -8.16 40.70
CA ASN A 391 -25.23 -7.33 39.53
C ASN A 391 -24.96 -7.96 38.14
N LEU A 392 -24.20 -9.06 38.04
CA LEU A 392 -24.12 -9.84 36.79
C LEU A 392 -24.96 -11.12 36.86
N GLU A 393 -24.94 -11.82 37.99
CA GLU A 393 -25.71 -13.06 38.14
C GLU A 393 -27.22 -12.83 38.22
N ASP A 394 -27.71 -11.75 38.86
CA ASP A 394 -29.16 -11.45 38.89
C ASP A 394 -29.70 -10.96 37.54
N ALA A 395 -28.86 -10.30 36.72
CA ALA A 395 -29.24 -9.88 35.36
C ALA A 395 -29.46 -11.08 34.42
N PHE A 396 -28.76 -12.20 34.65
CA PHE A 396 -28.90 -13.43 33.88
C PHE A 396 -29.72 -14.53 34.57
N LYS A 397 -30.16 -14.38 35.83
CA LYS A 397 -30.94 -15.41 36.56
C LYS A 397 -32.25 -15.84 35.87
N GLY A 398 -32.83 -14.99 35.03
CA GLY A 398 -34.00 -15.34 34.20
C GLY A 398 -33.66 -15.88 32.80
N PHE A 399 -32.40 -15.76 32.37
CA PHE A 399 -31.92 -16.08 31.02
C PHE A 399 -30.97 -17.28 30.98
N VAL A 400 -30.27 -17.59 32.07
CA VAL A 400 -29.36 -18.73 32.15
C VAL A 400 -29.67 -19.55 33.40
N GLY A 401 -30.18 -20.77 33.20
CA GLY A 401 -30.46 -21.72 34.29
C GLY A 401 -29.44 -22.85 34.28
N VAL A 402 -28.70 -23.02 35.36
CA VAL A 402 -27.70 -24.10 35.50
C VAL A 402 -28.18 -25.09 36.56
N THR A 403 -28.19 -26.38 36.25
CA THR A 403 -28.42 -27.41 37.27
C THR A 403 -27.14 -27.72 38.03
N ASP A 404 -27.25 -28.16 39.27
CA ASP A 404 -26.15 -28.84 39.96
C ASP A 404 -25.75 -30.11 39.20
N TRP A 405 -24.53 -30.57 39.45
CA TRP A 405 -24.07 -31.86 38.95
C TRP A 405 -24.88 -32.98 39.62
N LEU A 406 -25.56 -33.77 38.80
CA LEU A 406 -26.34 -34.91 39.26
C LEU A 406 -25.56 -36.20 39.00
N SER A 407 -25.18 -36.90 40.07
CA SER A 407 -24.47 -38.17 39.93
C SER A 407 -25.39 -39.30 39.48
N TYR A 408 -24.90 -40.10 38.52
CA TYR A 408 -25.53 -41.36 38.09
C TYR A 408 -24.66 -42.58 38.42
N ALA A 409 -23.60 -42.42 39.23
CA ALA A 409 -22.68 -43.50 39.59
C ALA A 409 -23.38 -44.68 40.29
N ASN A 410 -24.46 -44.41 41.03
CA ASN A 410 -25.26 -45.44 41.69
C ASN A 410 -26.26 -46.14 40.75
N SER A 411 -26.38 -45.68 39.51
CA SER A 411 -27.29 -46.21 38.49
C SER A 411 -26.55 -46.94 37.37
N VAL A 412 -25.32 -47.37 37.62
CA VAL A 412 -24.55 -48.22 36.69
C VAL A 412 -25.03 -49.68 36.77
N ALA A 413 -24.92 -50.40 35.66
CA ALA A 413 -25.35 -51.80 35.58
C ALA A 413 -24.53 -52.69 36.53
N SER A 414 -25.12 -53.82 36.95
CA SER A 414 -24.45 -54.75 37.86
C SER A 414 -23.10 -55.22 37.30
N GLY A 415 -22.05 -55.15 38.12
CA GLY A 415 -20.68 -55.50 37.74
C GLY A 415 -19.88 -54.37 37.08
N VAL A 416 -20.53 -53.29 36.63
CA VAL A 416 -19.86 -52.09 36.12
C VAL A 416 -19.33 -51.26 37.28
N GLN A 417 -18.09 -50.78 37.14
CA GLN A 417 -17.45 -49.92 38.13
C GLN A 417 -17.51 -48.47 37.66
N ALA A 418 -17.94 -47.56 38.53
CA ALA A 418 -17.97 -46.13 38.28
C ALA A 418 -16.81 -45.43 39.01
N ASN A 419 -16.31 -44.33 38.42
CA ASN A 419 -15.36 -43.39 39.04
C ASN A 419 -14.03 -44.02 39.45
N THR A 420 -13.55 -45.03 38.71
CA THR A 420 -12.34 -45.78 39.07
C THR A 420 -11.05 -45.24 38.45
N MET A 421 -11.14 -44.53 37.31
CA MET A 421 -9.96 -43.96 36.65
C MET A 421 -9.63 -42.62 37.28
N TYR A 422 -8.33 -42.35 37.50
CA TYR A 422 -7.83 -41.14 38.14
C TYR A 422 -8.42 -40.94 39.55
N ALA A 423 -8.23 -41.94 40.42
CA ALA A 423 -8.85 -42.06 41.75
C ALA A 423 -8.49 -40.99 42.80
N SER A 424 -7.69 -39.96 42.45
CA SER A 424 -7.56 -38.75 43.28
C SER A 424 -8.86 -37.92 43.19
N SER A 425 -8.96 -36.84 43.98
CA SER A 425 -10.08 -35.88 43.89
C SER A 425 -10.31 -35.27 42.49
N ASP A 426 -9.40 -35.51 41.56
CA ASP A 426 -9.26 -34.76 40.31
C ASP A 426 -9.84 -35.50 39.08
N GLY A 427 -10.26 -36.76 39.25
CA GLY A 427 -10.90 -37.54 38.19
C GLY A 427 -12.35 -37.11 37.92
N LEU A 428 -12.76 -37.14 36.65
CA LEU A 428 -14.17 -36.93 36.29
C LEU A 428 -15.06 -37.99 36.96
N LYS A 429 -16.12 -37.55 37.61
CA LYS A 429 -17.17 -38.41 38.18
C LYS A 429 -18.26 -38.66 37.15
N CYS A 430 -18.99 -39.77 37.29
CA CYS A 430 -20.18 -40.08 36.49
C CYS A 430 -21.33 -39.15 36.90
N GLU A 431 -21.42 -38.01 36.23
CA GLU A 431 -22.34 -36.92 36.55
C GLU A 431 -22.95 -36.28 35.30
N LEU A 432 -24.07 -35.60 35.49
CA LEU A 432 -24.83 -34.90 34.45
C LEU A 432 -25.00 -33.44 34.82
N LYS A 433 -25.00 -32.56 33.82
CA LYS A 433 -25.27 -31.14 34.00
C LYS A 433 -26.05 -30.58 32.82
N GLU A 434 -27.03 -29.73 33.10
CA GLU A 434 -27.77 -28.98 32.10
C GLU A 434 -27.57 -27.48 32.32
N VAL A 435 -27.24 -26.78 31.23
CA VAL A 435 -27.20 -25.31 31.16
C VAL A 435 -28.25 -24.88 30.13
N ARG A 436 -29.26 -24.15 30.60
CA ARG A 436 -30.33 -23.59 29.79
C ARG A 436 -29.98 -22.14 29.50
N ILE A 437 -30.07 -21.72 28.25
CA ILE A 437 -29.94 -20.33 27.84
C ILE A 437 -31.23 -19.94 27.12
N GLY A 438 -32.03 -19.09 27.74
CA GLY A 438 -33.35 -18.64 27.31
C GLY A 438 -34.31 -18.49 28.50
N VAL A 439 -35.41 -17.77 28.26
CA VAL A 439 -36.44 -17.52 29.28
C VAL A 439 -37.41 -18.72 29.32
N THR A 440 -37.62 -19.29 30.50
CA THR A 440 -38.57 -20.42 30.67
C THR A 440 -39.96 -20.01 30.21
N GLY A 441 -40.51 -20.70 29.20
CA GLY A 441 -41.82 -20.40 28.61
C GLY A 441 -41.79 -19.64 27.28
N LEU A 442 -40.61 -19.19 26.82
CA LEU A 442 -40.41 -18.55 25.52
C LEU A 442 -39.48 -19.39 24.65
N THR A 443 -39.90 -19.70 23.42
CA THR A 443 -39.05 -20.35 22.42
C THR A 443 -38.29 -19.31 21.59
N PRO A 444 -36.98 -19.52 21.30
CA PRO A 444 -36.18 -20.71 21.59
C PRO A 444 -35.42 -20.66 22.93
N VAL A 445 -35.39 -21.79 23.67
CA VAL A 445 -34.45 -22.03 24.79
C VAL A 445 -33.42 -23.04 24.31
N VAL A 446 -32.14 -22.66 24.34
CA VAL A 446 -31.02 -23.56 23.99
C VAL A 446 -30.62 -24.33 25.24
N ARG A 447 -30.53 -25.68 25.17
CA ARG A 447 -30.09 -26.49 26.30
C ARG A 447 -28.76 -27.17 25.99
N TYR A 448 -27.70 -26.74 26.66
CA TYR A 448 -26.43 -27.46 26.67
C TYR A 448 -26.51 -28.54 27.74
N LYS A 449 -26.39 -29.80 27.33
CA LYS A 449 -26.37 -30.95 28.22
C LYS A 449 -24.99 -31.56 28.20
N THR A 450 -24.47 -31.85 29.37
CA THR A 450 -23.14 -32.40 29.57
C THR A 450 -23.24 -33.69 30.36
N ILE A 451 -22.53 -34.71 29.89
CA ILE A 451 -22.29 -35.95 30.62
C ILE A 451 -20.78 -36.13 30.81
N THR A 452 -20.40 -36.44 32.03
CA THR A 452 -19.08 -36.96 32.36
C THR A 452 -19.21 -38.45 32.61
N TYR A 453 -18.29 -39.25 32.07
CA TYR A 453 -18.31 -40.71 32.14
C TYR A 453 -16.95 -41.25 32.56
N ASN A 454 -16.95 -42.16 33.53
CA ASN A 454 -15.76 -42.83 34.07
C ASN A 454 -16.18 -44.24 34.47
N LEU A 455 -16.29 -45.13 33.49
CA LEU A 455 -16.85 -46.47 33.65
C LEU A 455 -15.82 -47.52 33.28
N ARG A 456 -15.82 -48.65 34.00
CA ARG A 456 -14.97 -49.81 33.76
C ARG A 456 -15.73 -51.12 33.99
N ASN A 457 -15.22 -52.23 33.47
CA ASN A 457 -15.73 -53.56 33.71
C ASN A 457 -17.16 -53.80 33.17
N PHE A 458 -17.41 -53.32 31.94
CA PHE A 458 -18.68 -53.49 31.24
C PHE A 458 -18.53 -54.43 30.04
N LYS A 459 -19.65 -54.72 29.35
CA LYS A 459 -19.67 -55.45 28.08
C LYS A 459 -20.11 -54.53 26.94
N LEU A 460 -19.52 -54.69 25.77
CA LEU A 460 -19.88 -53.89 24.59
C LEU A 460 -21.26 -54.29 24.04
N GLY A 461 -22.11 -53.31 23.82
CA GLY A 461 -23.47 -53.48 23.30
C GLY A 461 -24.52 -53.85 24.35
N GLU A 462 -24.15 -53.97 25.62
CA GLU A 462 -25.08 -54.09 26.74
C GLU A 462 -25.26 -52.74 27.45
N GLN A 463 -26.35 -52.59 28.21
CA GLN A 463 -26.59 -51.39 29.00
C GLN A 463 -25.56 -51.27 30.12
N VAL A 464 -24.88 -50.12 30.20
CA VAL A 464 -23.84 -49.85 31.20
C VAL A 464 -24.30 -48.93 32.32
N ALA A 465 -25.30 -48.09 32.07
CA ALA A 465 -25.92 -47.21 33.06
C ALA A 465 -27.35 -46.83 32.69
N GLN A 466 -28.10 -46.34 33.68
CA GLN A 466 -29.43 -45.77 33.53
C GLN A 466 -29.40 -44.30 33.99
N LEU A 467 -29.60 -43.38 33.06
CA LEU A 467 -29.73 -41.95 33.33
C LEU A 467 -31.19 -41.59 33.68
N PRO A 468 -31.45 -40.44 34.33
CA PRO A 468 -32.79 -39.98 34.66
C PRO A 468 -33.68 -39.86 33.41
N SER A 469 -34.88 -40.44 33.48
CA SER A 469 -35.89 -40.32 32.42
C SER A 469 -36.25 -38.86 32.20
N GLY A 470 -36.15 -38.37 30.96
CA GLY A 470 -36.41 -36.98 30.60
C GLY A 470 -35.18 -36.08 30.58
N PHE A 471 -34.00 -36.56 30.99
CA PHE A 471 -32.76 -35.83 30.80
C PHE A 471 -32.38 -35.70 29.32
N LEU A 472 -32.78 -36.62 28.46
CA LEU A 472 -32.59 -36.51 27.00
C LEU A 472 -33.95 -36.37 26.32
N THR A 473 -34.03 -35.48 25.32
CA THR A 473 -35.22 -35.36 24.47
C THR A 473 -35.10 -36.18 23.19
N LYS A 474 -33.85 -36.45 22.75
CA LYS A 474 -33.48 -37.26 21.59
C LYS A 474 -32.38 -38.25 21.96
N THR A 475 -32.30 -39.37 21.26
CA THR A 475 -31.18 -40.31 21.40
C THR A 475 -29.87 -39.63 20.99
N GLN A 476 -28.84 -39.75 21.81
CA GLN A 476 -27.53 -39.15 21.57
C GLN A 476 -26.48 -40.23 21.31
N VAL A 477 -25.64 -40.00 20.31
CA VAL A 477 -24.52 -40.89 19.96
C VAL A 477 -23.27 -40.06 19.78
N PHE A 478 -22.21 -40.40 20.50
CA PHE A 478 -20.95 -39.64 20.44
C PHE A 478 -19.73 -40.53 20.66
N PRO A 479 -18.56 -40.14 20.11
CA PRO A 479 -17.33 -40.87 20.33
C PRO A 479 -16.90 -40.80 21.79
N ALA A 480 -16.28 -41.87 22.27
CA ALA A 480 -15.76 -41.96 23.64
C ALA A 480 -14.32 -42.46 23.63
N PHE A 481 -13.53 -41.91 24.55
CA PHE A 481 -12.17 -42.35 24.78
C PHE A 481 -12.16 -43.49 25.78
N GLY A 482 -11.31 -44.47 25.52
CA GLY A 482 -11.15 -45.64 26.37
C GLY A 482 -9.81 -46.30 26.12
N ASN A 483 -9.74 -47.61 26.36
CA ASN A 483 -8.52 -48.41 26.16
C ASN A 483 -7.86 -48.16 24.79
N GLY A 484 -6.67 -47.56 24.80
CA GLY A 484 -5.95 -47.11 23.60
C GLY A 484 -5.46 -48.21 22.66
N ASN A 485 -5.58 -49.48 23.04
CA ASN A 485 -5.26 -50.62 22.18
C ASN A 485 -6.47 -51.14 21.37
N MET A 486 -7.58 -50.39 21.35
CA MET A 486 -8.86 -50.83 20.78
C MET A 486 -9.42 -49.82 19.79
N SER A 487 -10.36 -50.26 18.96
CA SER A 487 -11.10 -49.37 18.05
C SER A 487 -11.84 -48.29 18.85
N SER A 488 -12.13 -47.17 18.22
CA SER A 488 -12.88 -46.07 18.86
C SER A 488 -14.21 -46.56 19.44
N TYR A 489 -14.47 -46.19 20.69
CA TYR A 489 -15.77 -46.44 21.30
C TYR A 489 -16.77 -45.38 20.86
N ARG A 490 -18.04 -45.77 20.80
CA ARG A 490 -19.17 -44.84 20.79
C ARG A 490 -20.06 -45.11 21.99
N ILE A 491 -20.52 -44.05 22.62
CA ILE A 491 -21.57 -44.11 23.62
C ILE A 491 -22.88 -43.79 22.91
N GLU A 492 -23.89 -44.64 23.12
CA GLU A 492 -25.27 -44.40 22.72
C GLU A 492 -26.11 -44.23 23.98
N ILE A 493 -26.89 -43.16 24.03
CA ILE A 493 -27.82 -42.88 25.11
C ILE A 493 -29.20 -42.69 24.51
N THR A 494 -30.10 -43.63 24.78
CA THR A 494 -31.47 -43.57 24.29
C THR A 494 -32.29 -42.51 25.03
N LYS A 495 -33.40 -42.08 24.44
CA LYS A 495 -34.32 -41.09 25.05
C LYS A 495 -34.84 -41.49 26.44
N ASP A 496 -35.00 -42.78 26.71
CA ASP A 496 -35.38 -43.34 28.02
C ASP A 496 -34.20 -43.43 29.01
N GLY A 497 -33.02 -42.94 28.63
CA GLY A 497 -31.85 -42.81 29.50
C GLY A 497 -30.95 -44.05 29.56
N LYS A 498 -31.16 -45.07 28.72
CA LYS A 498 -30.28 -46.24 28.69
C LYS A 498 -28.98 -45.88 27.99
N MET A 499 -27.88 -46.05 28.71
CA MET A 499 -26.55 -45.82 28.18
C MET A 499 -25.92 -47.15 27.77
N MET A 500 -25.42 -47.23 26.55
CA MET A 500 -24.71 -48.39 25.99
C MET A 500 -23.36 -47.94 25.43
N VAL A 501 -22.37 -48.82 25.50
CA VAL A 501 -21.05 -48.57 24.89
C VAL A 501 -20.84 -49.58 23.77
N HIS A 502 -20.55 -49.10 22.57
CA HIS A 502 -20.27 -49.95 21.41
C HIS A 502 -18.82 -49.76 20.98
N GLY A 503 -18.19 -50.86 20.54
CA GLY A 503 -16.86 -50.89 19.93
C GLY A 503 -16.86 -51.75 18.67
N GLY A 504 -15.69 -51.94 18.04
CA GLY A 504 -15.55 -52.76 16.84
C GLY A 504 -15.97 -54.22 17.05
N SER A 505 -16.37 -54.92 16.00
CA SER A 505 -16.78 -56.34 16.11
C SER A 505 -15.67 -57.24 16.67
N ASN A 506 -14.41 -56.93 16.36
CA ASN A 506 -13.22 -57.64 16.84
C ASN A 506 -12.95 -57.41 18.34
N ASP A 507 -13.49 -56.32 18.91
CA ASP A 507 -13.27 -55.93 20.29
C ASP A 507 -14.23 -56.60 21.26
N LYS A 508 -15.30 -57.25 20.78
CA LYS A 508 -16.36 -57.86 21.61
C LYS A 508 -15.95 -59.13 22.36
N THR A 509 -14.79 -59.71 22.05
CA THR A 509 -14.33 -61.00 22.61
C THR A 509 -13.40 -60.85 23.81
N LEU A 510 -13.09 -59.62 24.25
CA LEU A 510 -12.21 -59.39 25.40
C LEU A 510 -12.94 -59.55 26.73
N THR A 511 -12.18 -59.87 27.78
CA THR A 511 -12.69 -59.92 29.17
C THR A 511 -13.14 -58.54 29.64
N THR A 512 -14.23 -58.48 30.40
CA THR A 512 -14.91 -57.22 30.78
C THR A 512 -13.99 -56.21 31.46
N ASN A 513 -13.03 -56.68 32.27
CA ASN A 513 -12.06 -55.86 33.00
C ASN A 513 -11.12 -55.02 32.12
N ARG A 514 -11.05 -55.31 30.81
CA ARG A 514 -10.25 -54.57 29.81
C ARG A 514 -10.98 -53.35 29.24
N TYR A 515 -12.31 -53.29 29.33
CA TYR A 515 -13.07 -52.15 28.84
C TYR A 515 -13.17 -51.07 29.92
N TRP A 516 -12.81 -49.86 29.52
CA TRP A 516 -13.00 -48.65 30.29
C TRP A 516 -13.25 -47.49 29.33
N ILE A 517 -14.03 -46.51 29.78
CA ILE A 517 -14.25 -45.24 29.10
C ILE A 517 -14.08 -44.10 30.11
N TYR A 518 -13.44 -43.03 29.66
CA TYR A 518 -13.20 -41.83 30.47
C TYR A 518 -13.32 -40.58 29.61
N GLY A 519 -14.11 -39.61 30.05
CA GLY A 519 -14.21 -38.33 29.37
C GLY A 519 -15.47 -37.56 29.69
N GLN A 520 -15.69 -36.52 28.91
CA GLN A 520 -16.85 -35.66 28.96
C GLN A 520 -17.38 -35.43 27.55
N HIS A 521 -18.69 -35.31 27.42
CA HIS A 521 -19.32 -34.88 26.17
C HIS A 521 -20.43 -33.87 26.45
N THR A 522 -20.49 -32.84 25.62
CA THR A 522 -21.53 -31.79 25.69
C THR A 522 -22.23 -31.70 24.34
N TRP A 523 -23.56 -31.70 24.36
CA TRP A 523 -24.40 -31.53 23.18
C TRP A 523 -25.48 -30.48 23.42
N ILE A 524 -26.13 -30.05 22.35
CA ILE A 524 -27.22 -29.08 22.35
C ILE A 524 -28.53 -29.81 22.04
N GLU A 525 -29.57 -29.56 22.83
CA GLU A 525 -30.95 -29.97 22.56
C GLU A 525 -31.89 -28.79 22.32
#